data_AF-A0A3R9FRV6-F1
#
_entry.id   AF-A0A3R9FRV6-F1
#
_cell.length_a   1.000
_cell.length_b   1.000
_cell.length_c   1.000
_cell.angle_alpha   90.00
_cell.angle_beta   90.00
_cell.angle_gamma   90.00
#
_symmetry.space_group_name_H-M   'P 1'
#
loop_
_entity.id
_entity.type
_entity.pdbx_description
1 polymer ?
#
loop_
_entity_poly.entity_id
_entity_poly.type
_entity_poly.pdbx_seq_one_letter_code
_entity_poly.pdbx_strand_id
1 'polypeptide(L)' 'MIVPVTAERDEHGYWSHPAYARSGCETAADFSYWLRIHGLQCFVMTMRDEAPEVFAAGFTDEAP' A
#
# COMPACT_ATOMS: atom_id res chain seq x y z
N MET A 1 12.38 -9.76 9.24
CA MET A 1 11.29 -10.11 10.18
C MET A 1 10.07 -9.34 9.74
N ILE A 2 8.97 -10.02 9.42
CA ILE A 2 7.70 -9.35 9.09
C ILE A 2 6.97 -9.10 10.41
N VAL A 3 6.60 -7.86 10.70
CA VAL A 3 5.94 -7.45 11.94
C VAL A 3 4.56 -6.89 11.57
N PRO A 4 3.47 -7.39 12.17
CA PRO A 4 2.15 -6.82 11.96
C PRO A 4 2.09 -5.41 12.57
N VAL A 5 1.48 -4.48 11.84
CA VAL A 5 1.27 -3.11 12.30
C VAL A 5 -0.20 -2.76 12.13
N THR A 6 -0.74 -2.00 13.07
CA THR A 6 -2.04 -1.36 12.87
C THR A 6 -1.83 -0.17 11.94
N ALA A 7 -2.42 -0.23 10.76
CA ALA A 7 -2.57 0.92 9.87
C ALA A 7 -3.96 1.53 10.08
N GLU A 8 -4.10 2.82 9.81
CA GLU A 8 -5.38 3.53 9.75
C GLU A 8 -5.52 4.15 8.35
N ARG A 9 -6.77 4.35 7.90
CA ARG A 9 -7.00 5.06 6.65
C ARG A 9 -6.79 6.56 6.85
N ASP A 10 -6.18 7.19 5.86
CA ASP A 10 -6.10 8.65 5.81
C ASP A 10 -7.43 9.29 5.38
N GLU A 11 -7.45 10.63 5.35
CA GLU A 11 -8.62 11.43 4.96
C GLU A 11 -9.13 11.13 3.54
N HIS A 12 -8.29 10.53 2.69
CA HIS A 12 -8.62 10.14 1.32
C HIS A 12 -8.98 8.65 1.20
N GLY A 13 -8.96 7.91 2.31
CA GLY A 13 -9.32 6.50 2.39
C GLY A 13 -8.18 5.54 2.05
N TYR A 14 -6.95 6.01 1.89
CA TYR A 14 -5.79 5.14 1.61
C TYR A 14 -5.21 4.54 2.88
N TRP A 15 -4.79 3.28 2.79
CA TRP A 15 -3.99 2.64 3.83
C TRP A 15 -2.52 3.04 3.67
N SER A 16 -1.99 3.74 4.66
CA SER A 16 -0.57 4.13 4.72
C SER A 16 0.12 3.40 5.86
N HIS A 17 1.27 2.75 5.58
CA HIS A 17 2.06 2.12 6.63
C HIS A 17 2.60 3.17 7.60
N PRO A 18 2.49 3.04 8.95
CA PRO A 18 2.92 4.08 9.90
C PRO A 18 4.39 4.50 9.79
N ALA A 19 5.26 3.60 9.32
CA ALA A 19 6.65 3.95 9.02
C ALA A 19 6.79 4.94 7.85
N TYR A 20 5.85 4.95 6.90
CA TYR A 20 5.80 5.94 5.83
C TYR A 20 5.55 7.34 6.39
N ALA A 21 4.57 7.50 7.29
CA ALA A 21 4.30 8.79 7.93
C ALA A 21 5.50 9.35 8.72
N ARG A 22 6.34 8.46 9.27
CA ARG A 22 7.56 8.85 10.01
C ARG A 22 8.78 9.10 9.12
N SER A 23 8.68 8.86 7.81
CA SER A 23 9.80 9.06 6.88
C SER A 23 10.15 10.54 6.68
N GLY A 24 9.20 11.46 6.93
CA GLY A 24 9.38 12.89 6.66
C GLY A 24 9.51 13.22 5.17
N CYS A 25 9.14 12.29 4.28
CA CYS A 25 9.21 12.50 2.84
C CYS A 25 8.05 13.38 2.38
N GLU A 26 8.35 14.52 1.77
CA GLU A 26 7.35 15.45 1.24
C GLU A 26 7.12 15.24 -0.27
N THR A 27 8.13 14.71 -0.98
CA THR A 27 8.06 14.47 -2.42
C THR A 27 8.22 13.00 -2.78
N ALA A 28 7.79 12.63 -3.99
CA ALA A 28 8.00 11.29 -4.54
C ALA A 28 9.49 10.93 -4.68
N ALA A 29 10.35 11.93 -4.92
CA ALA A 29 11.80 11.73 -5.01
C ALA A 29 12.41 11.41 -3.65
N ASP A 30 12.01 12.15 -2.60
CA ASP A 30 12.45 11.89 -1.22
C ASP A 30 12.02 10.50 -0.78
N PHE A 31 10.79 10.11 -1.09
CA PHE A 31 10.27 8.79 -0.77
C PHE A 31 11.03 7.67 -1.51
N SER A 32 11.29 7.84 -2.81
CA SER A 32 12.07 6.87 -3.58
C SER A 32 13.50 6.72 -3.05
N TYR A 33 14.12 7.83 -2.66
CA TYR A 33 15.45 7.82 -2.04
C TYR A 33 15.42 7.12 -0.68
N TRP A 34 14.44 7.42 0.16
CA TRP A 34 14.25 6.80 1.48
C TRP A 34 14.09 5.28 1.38
N LEU A 35 13.24 4.79 0.46
CA LEU A 35 13.09 3.36 0.20
C LEU A 35 14.44 2.71 -0.16
N ARG A 36 15.20 3.36 -1.06
CA ARG A 36 16.49 2.85 -1.51
C ARG A 36 17.51 2.74 -0.39
N ILE A 37 17.68 3.79 0.43
CA ILE A 37 18.69 3.78 1.51
C ILE A 37 18.35 2.79 2.64
N HIS A 38 17.07 2.43 2.79
CA HIS A 38 16.60 1.46 3.78
C HIS A 38 16.40 0.04 3.20
N GLY A 39 16.68 -0.18 1.92
CA GLY A 39 16.51 -1.49 1.27
C GLY A 39 15.05 -1.95 1.20
N LEU A 40 14.12 -1.02 1.06
CA LEU A 40 12.68 -1.27 1.07
C LEU A 40 12.11 -1.23 -0.37
N GLN A 41 10.99 -1.92 -0.55
CA GLN A 41 10.18 -1.90 -1.78
C GLN A 41 8.76 -1.42 -1.46
N CYS A 42 8.15 -0.68 -2.38
CA CYS A 42 6.78 -0.19 -2.27
C CYS A 42 5.88 -0.91 -3.27
N PHE A 43 4.70 -1.32 -2.82
CA PHE A 43 3.67 -1.94 -3.65
C PHE A 43 2.34 -1.25 -3.37
N VAL A 44 1.58 -0.96 -4.43
CA VAL A 44 0.20 -0.50 -4.34
C VAL A 44 -0.68 -1.68 -4.74
N MET A 45 -1.55 -2.11 -3.84
CA MET A 45 -2.49 -3.22 -4.08
C MET A 45 -3.90 -2.75 -3.79
N THR A 46 -4.84 -3.17 -4.63
CA THR A 46 -6.27 -3.01 -4.37
C THR A 46 -6.77 -4.27 -3.69
N MET A 47 -7.35 -4.13 -2.50
CA MET A 47 -7.97 -5.25 -1.81
C MET A 47 -9.21 -5.71 -2.60
N ARG A 48 -9.47 -7.02 -2.63
CA ARG A 48 -10.58 -7.61 -3.42
C ARG A 48 -11.92 -6.95 -3.10
N ASP A 49 -12.17 -6.66 -1.83
CA ASP A 49 -13.42 -6.08 -1.35
C ASP A 49 -13.53 -4.57 -1.61
N GLU A 50 -12.45 -3.93 -2.08
CA GLU A 50 -12.35 -2.49 -2.36
C GLU A 50 -12.10 -2.19 -3.85
N ALA A 51 -12.00 -3.23 -4.68
CA ALA A 51 -11.78 -3.08 -6.10
C ALA A 51 -13.04 -2.55 -6.77
N PRO A 52 -12.97 -1.49 -7.60
CA PRO A 52 -14.10 -1.06 -8.41
C PRO A 52 -14.63 -2.25 -9.23
N GLU A 53 -15.95 -2.38 -9.39
CA GLU A 53 -16.58 -3.59 -9.97
C GLU A 53 -15.97 -4.01 -11.32
N VAL A 54 -15.48 -3.05 -12.11
CA VAL A 54 -14.77 -3.29 -13.38
C VAL A 54 -13.52 -4.17 -13.23
N PHE A 55 -12.86 -4.14 -12.07
CA PHE A 55 -11.71 -4.98 -11.74
C PHE A 55 -12.11 -6.34 -11.15
N ALA A 56 -13.31 -6.47 -10.58
CA ALA A 56 -13.83 -7.72 -10.02
C ALA A 56 -14.39 -8.66 -11.10
N ALA A 57 -14.75 -8.14 -12.28
CA ALA A 57 -15.45 -8.85 -13.35
C ALA A 57 -14.72 -10.06 -13.97
N GLY A 58 -13.46 -10.33 -13.60
CA GLY A 58 -12.67 -11.47 -14.09
C GLY A 58 -12.22 -12.46 -13.02
N PHE A 59 -12.55 -12.22 -11.74
CA PHE A 59 -12.19 -13.10 -10.62
C PHE A 59 -13.42 -13.88 -10.17
N THR A 60 -13.78 -14.94 -10.91
CA THR A 60 -14.73 -15.93 -10.44
C THR A 60 -14.07 -16.77 -9.34
N ASP A 61 -14.77 -17.01 -8.22
CA ASP A 61 -14.35 -17.96 -7.16
C ASP A 61 -14.33 -19.43 -7.62
N GLU A 62 -14.50 -19.67 -8.92
CA GLU A 62 -14.42 -21.01 -9.49
C GLU A 62 -12.93 -21.39 -9.57
N ALA A 63 -12.47 -22.13 -8.57
CA ALA A 63 -11.18 -22.81 -8.62
C ALA A 63 -11.12 -23.71 -9.86
N PRO A 64 -9.94 -23.88 -10.49
CA PRO A 64 -9.76 -24.88 -11.55
C PRO A 64 -9.98 -26.32 -11.05
#